data_AF-A0A0M8Q0K3-F1
#
_entry.id   AF-A0A0M8Q0K3-F1
#
_cell.length_a   1.000
_cell.length_b   1.000
_cell.length_c   1.000
_cell.angle_alpha   90.00
_cell.angle_beta   90.00
_cell.angle_gamma   90.00
#
_symmetry.space_group_name_H-M   'P 1'
#
loop_
_entity.id
_entity.type
_entity.pdbx_description
1 polymer ?
#
loop_
_entity_poly.entity_id
_entity_poly.type
_entity_poly.pdbx_seq_one_letter_code
_entity_poly.pdbx_strand_id
1 'polypeptide(L)'
;MRKTILTLTIAVVFLISLVIYYSKSDADGSSNNDSIDEEFDFSSFNKINEKITDEFTFPGYEEILGEKGDIVVVPVSITGKDESLGKQGLYQRNKKYVYKNPEKGVVIILSISAAASKSNNTWEHSIYYTEDLFNPQSGDLSKTYHDNYPSSEVAQYSFLGNGYAISVLGISNNLTNQEVFTLSETAKFVDALSPITDTPYSK
;
A
#
# COMPACT_ATOMS: atom_id res chain seq x y z
N MET A 1 -26.80 -44.80 -56.60
CA MET A 1 -26.97 -45.13 -55.17
C MET A 1 -25.67 -45.29 -54.39
N ARG A 2 -24.73 -46.18 -54.78
CA ARG A 2 -23.43 -46.31 -54.08
C ARG A 2 -22.59 -45.03 -54.02
N LYS A 3 -22.54 -44.25 -55.11
CA LYS A 3 -21.77 -42.99 -55.18
C LYS A 3 -22.37 -41.89 -54.28
N THR A 4 -23.70 -41.79 -54.24
CA THR A 4 -24.41 -40.82 -53.39
C THR A 4 -24.27 -41.13 -51.89
N ILE A 5 -24.25 -42.41 -51.52
CA ILE A 5 -23.99 -42.84 -50.13
C ILE A 5 -22.55 -42.48 -49.73
N LEU A 6 -21.57 -42.74 -50.61
CA LEU A 6 -20.16 -42.43 -50.32
C LEU A 6 -19.93 -40.92 -50.11
N THR A 7 -20.54 -40.07 -50.94
CA THR A 7 -20.43 -38.60 -50.82
C THR A 7 -21.06 -38.11 -49.50
N LEU A 8 -22.19 -38.69 -49.10
CA LEU A 8 -22.86 -38.34 -47.84
C LEU A 8 -22.00 -38.72 -46.62
N THR A 9 -21.36 -39.91 -46.65
CA THR A 9 -20.48 -40.35 -45.56
C THR A 9 -19.26 -39.44 -45.41
N ILE A 10 -18.64 -39.02 -46.52
CA ILE A 10 -17.49 -38.10 -46.50
C ILE A 10 -17.90 -36.74 -45.93
N ALA A 11 -19.06 -36.21 -46.33
CA ALA A 11 -19.56 -34.94 -45.81
C ALA A 11 -19.81 -34.98 -44.30
N VAL A 12 -20.38 -36.08 -43.79
CA VAL A 12 -20.63 -36.27 -42.35
C VAL A 12 -19.32 -36.36 -41.56
N VAL A 13 -18.32 -37.09 -42.06
CA VAL A 13 -17.00 -37.18 -41.41
C VAL A 13 -16.33 -35.81 -41.37
N PHE A 14 -16.42 -35.03 -42.44
CA PHE A 14 -15.87 -33.68 -42.48
C PHE A 14 -16.54 -32.75 -41.46
N LEU A 15 -17.86 -32.84 -41.33
CA LEU A 15 -18.64 -32.04 -40.37
C LEU A 15 -18.31 -32.39 -38.92
N ILE A 16 -18.16 -33.69 -38.60
CA ILE A 16 -17.77 -34.16 -37.27
C ILE A 16 -16.34 -33.68 -36.95
N SER A 17 -15.43 -33.74 -37.93
CA SER A 17 -14.05 -33.26 -37.78
C SER A 17 -14.00 -31.77 -37.47
N LEU A 18 -14.86 -30.98 -38.13
CA LEU A 18 -14.97 -29.54 -37.91
C LEU A 18 -15.49 -29.24 -36.50
N VAL A 19 -16.52 -29.95 -36.04
CA VAL A 19 -17.06 -29.79 -34.68
C VAL A 19 -16.00 -30.12 -33.63
N ILE A 20 -15.25 -31.22 -33.79
CA ILE A 20 -14.15 -31.59 -32.88
C ILE A 20 -13.05 -30.52 -32.87
N TYR A 21 -12.70 -29.95 -34.03
CA TYR A 21 -11.70 -28.89 -34.13
C TYR A 21 -12.14 -27.61 -33.39
N TYR A 22 -13.39 -27.18 -33.58
CA TYR A 22 -13.92 -26.02 -32.85
C TYR A 22 -14.09 -26.29 -31.35
N SER A 23 -14.51 -27.50 -30.94
CA SER A 23 -14.58 -27.85 -29.52
C SER A 23 -13.20 -27.94 -28.84
N LYS A 24 -12.13 -28.18 -29.60
CA LYS A 24 -10.76 -28.22 -29.07
C LYS A 24 -10.13 -26.82 -29.00
N SER A 25 -10.58 -25.88 -29.82
CA SER A 25 -10.20 -24.46 -29.76
C SER A 25 -10.64 -23.77 -28.47
N ASP A 26 -11.69 -24.27 -27.80
CA ASP A 26 -12.13 -23.78 -26.49
C ASP A 26 -11.53 -24.57 -25.31
N ALA A 27 -10.68 -25.58 -25.59
CA ALA A 27 -10.08 -26.47 -24.58
C ALA A 27 -8.55 -26.33 -24.45
N ASP A 28 -7.88 -25.55 -25.31
CA ASP A 28 -6.45 -25.18 -25.19
C ASP A 28 -6.29 -23.79 -24.56
N GLY A 29 -7.02 -23.56 -23.47
CA GLY A 29 -7.00 -22.32 -22.69
C GLY A 29 -6.90 -22.59 -21.19
N SER A 30 -5.90 -23.37 -20.76
CA SER A 30 -5.52 -23.43 -19.35
C SER A 30 -4.06 -23.85 -19.23
N SER A 31 -3.16 -22.97 -19.66
CA SER A 31 -1.95 -22.77 -18.87
C SER A 31 -2.35 -21.79 -17.78
N ASN A 32 -2.37 -22.24 -16.53
CA ASN A 32 -2.44 -21.39 -15.35
C ASN A 32 -1.27 -20.39 -15.38
N ASN A 33 -1.46 -19.28 -16.06
CA ASN A 33 -0.87 -18.03 -15.63
C ASN A 33 -1.90 -17.47 -14.66
N ASP A 34 -1.71 -17.73 -13.38
CA ASP A 34 -2.23 -16.88 -12.32
C ASP A 34 -1.60 -15.49 -12.53
N SER A 35 -2.12 -14.72 -13.48
CA SER A 35 -2.06 -13.28 -13.40
C SER A 35 -2.93 -12.93 -12.22
N ILE A 36 -2.30 -12.79 -11.06
CA ILE A 36 -2.92 -12.12 -9.92
C ILE A 36 -3.12 -10.67 -10.38
N ASP A 37 -4.24 -10.40 -11.04
CA ASP A 37 -4.81 -9.07 -11.11
C ASP A 37 -5.22 -8.75 -9.66
N GLU A 38 -4.26 -8.27 -8.86
CA GLU A 38 -4.55 -7.73 -7.53
C GLU A 38 -5.39 -6.47 -7.75
N GLU A 39 -6.71 -6.66 -7.83
CA GLU A 39 -7.66 -5.56 -7.93
C GLU A 39 -7.56 -4.72 -6.64
N PHE A 40 -7.01 -3.51 -6.77
CA PHE A 40 -6.92 -2.56 -5.67
C PHE A 40 -8.32 -2.19 -5.16
N ASP A 41 -8.54 -2.26 -3.85
CA ASP A 41 -9.85 -1.89 -3.27
C ASP A 41 -9.94 -0.38 -3.05
N PHE A 42 -10.26 0.35 -4.13
CA PHE A 42 -10.48 1.80 -4.08
C PHE A 42 -11.68 2.20 -3.22
N SER A 43 -12.66 1.31 -3.04
CA SER A 43 -13.83 1.59 -2.19
C SER A 43 -13.41 1.70 -0.73
N SER A 44 -12.65 0.72 -0.24
CA SER A 44 -12.13 0.74 1.13
C SER A 44 -11.14 1.89 1.34
N PHE A 45 -10.27 2.16 0.36
CA PHE A 45 -9.39 3.33 0.37
C PHE A 45 -10.12 4.67 0.46
N ASN A 46 -11.19 4.88 -0.31
CA ASN A 46 -11.95 6.12 -0.27
C ASN A 46 -12.67 6.29 1.07
N LYS A 47 -13.30 5.22 1.58
CA LYS A 47 -13.99 5.25 2.89
C LYS A 47 -13.06 5.57 4.05
N ILE A 48 -11.85 4.98 4.08
CA ILE A 48 -10.91 5.26 5.16
C ILE A 48 -10.40 6.71 5.08
N ASN A 49 -10.20 7.25 3.88
CA ASN A 49 -9.83 8.66 3.71
C ASN A 49 -10.93 9.62 4.17
N GLU A 50 -12.19 9.34 3.81
CA GLU A 50 -13.34 10.13 4.26
C GLU A 50 -13.39 10.15 5.80
N LYS A 51 -13.32 8.98 6.45
CA LYS A 51 -13.34 8.89 7.91
C LYS A 51 -12.18 9.61 8.58
N ILE A 52 -10.97 9.51 8.05
CA ILE A 52 -9.82 10.22 8.64
C ILE A 52 -9.99 11.73 8.47
N THR A 53 -10.51 12.17 7.32
CA THR A 53 -10.77 13.59 7.06
C THR A 53 -11.86 14.14 7.99
N ASP A 54 -12.93 13.37 8.22
CA ASP A 54 -14.13 13.86 8.91
C ASP A 54 -14.12 13.59 10.42
N GLU A 55 -13.47 12.52 10.87
CA GLU A 55 -13.60 12.01 12.25
C GLU A 55 -12.29 12.01 13.03
N PHE A 56 -11.13 11.90 12.37
CA PHE A 56 -9.87 11.71 13.09
C PHE A 56 -9.27 13.02 13.58
N THR A 57 -9.05 13.09 14.88
CA THR A 57 -8.29 14.15 15.54
C THR A 57 -7.35 13.53 16.57
N PHE A 58 -6.22 14.17 16.82
CA PHE A 58 -5.27 13.71 17.83
C PHE A 58 -4.87 14.87 18.76
N PRO A 59 -4.97 14.72 20.10
CA PRO A 59 -4.80 15.84 21.03
C PRO A 59 -3.48 16.60 20.89
N GLY A 60 -3.58 17.92 20.68
CA GLY A 60 -2.43 18.81 20.52
C GLY A 60 -1.77 18.78 19.14
N TYR A 61 -2.32 18.02 18.19
CA TYR A 61 -1.85 17.97 16.81
C TYR A 61 -2.86 18.65 15.87
N GLU A 62 -2.35 19.49 14.98
CA GLU A 62 -3.13 20.14 13.91
C GLU A 62 -2.76 19.51 12.57
N GLU A 63 -3.77 19.09 11.80
CA GLU A 63 -3.58 18.65 10.42
C GLU A 63 -3.44 19.89 9.51
N ILE A 64 -2.36 19.95 8.72
CA ILE A 64 -1.96 21.19 8.03
C ILE A 64 -2.19 21.18 6.52
N LEU A 65 -2.47 20.03 5.90
CA LEU A 65 -2.69 19.96 4.46
C LEU A 65 -4.16 20.20 4.10
N GLY A 66 -5.10 19.78 4.94
CA GLY A 66 -6.54 19.84 4.73
C GLY A 66 -6.94 19.22 3.40
N GLU A 67 -7.72 19.97 2.62
CA GLU A 67 -8.10 19.58 1.27
C GLU A 67 -6.91 19.54 0.30
N LYS A 68 -5.79 20.20 0.62
CA LYS A 68 -4.58 20.11 -0.22
C LYS A 68 -4.07 18.68 -0.15
N GLY A 69 -4.02 18.01 -1.29
CA GLY A 69 -3.38 16.70 -1.41
C GLY A 69 -1.90 16.87 -1.72
N ASP A 70 -1.03 16.21 -0.96
CA ASP A 70 0.27 15.79 -1.48
C ASP A 70 0.10 14.40 -2.10
N ILE A 71 -0.29 14.38 -3.37
CA ILE A 71 -0.43 13.14 -4.14
C ILE A 71 0.97 12.78 -4.64
N VAL A 72 1.61 11.83 -3.97
CA VAL A 72 2.79 11.19 -4.54
C VAL A 72 2.32 10.08 -5.45
N VAL A 73 2.68 10.22 -6.72
CA VAL A 73 2.38 9.22 -7.69
C VAL A 73 3.49 8.18 -7.73
N VAL A 74 3.11 6.93 -7.45
CA VAL A 74 4.03 5.79 -7.42
C VAL A 74 3.76 4.86 -8.60
N PRO A 75 4.80 4.26 -9.20
CA PRO A 75 4.64 3.20 -10.19
C PRO A 75 3.83 2.03 -9.63
N VAL A 76 3.03 1.37 -10.46
CA VAL A 76 2.20 0.23 -10.02
C VAL A 76 3.05 -0.97 -9.62
N SER A 77 4.21 -1.14 -10.24
CA SER A 77 5.17 -2.20 -9.91
C SER A 77 6.59 -1.67 -9.80
N ILE A 78 7.35 -2.23 -8.86
CA ILE A 78 8.81 -2.03 -8.71
C ILE A 78 9.57 -2.64 -9.90
N THR A 79 9.02 -3.67 -10.55
CA THR A 79 9.62 -4.32 -11.73
C THR A 79 9.33 -3.58 -13.04
N GLY A 80 8.57 -2.48 -12.98
CA GLY A 80 8.62 -1.41 -13.99
C GLY A 80 7.83 -1.61 -15.28
N LYS A 81 7.14 -2.74 -15.51
CA LYS A 81 6.28 -2.89 -16.69
C LYS A 81 5.11 -3.80 -16.40
N ASP A 82 4.00 -3.19 -16.01
CA ASP A 82 2.72 -3.82 -16.28
C ASP A 82 2.09 -3.09 -17.46
N GLU A 83 2.31 -3.66 -18.66
CA GLU A 83 1.76 -3.14 -19.91
C GLU A 83 0.23 -3.29 -19.97
N SER A 84 -0.36 -4.12 -19.10
CA SER A 84 -1.82 -4.32 -19.01
C SER A 84 -2.56 -3.09 -18.47
N LEU A 85 -1.85 -2.18 -17.79
CA LEU A 85 -2.44 -1.01 -17.13
C LEU A 85 -2.57 0.23 -18.05
N GLY A 86 -2.13 0.13 -19.31
CA GLY A 86 -2.30 1.17 -20.32
C GLY A 86 -1.68 2.54 -19.95
N LYS A 87 -2.10 3.61 -20.65
CA LYS A 87 -1.56 4.99 -20.52
C LYS A 87 -1.79 5.69 -19.16
N GLN A 88 -2.28 4.98 -18.15
CA GLN A 88 -2.70 5.54 -16.86
C GLN A 88 -1.59 5.47 -15.80
N GLY A 89 -0.32 5.50 -16.19
CA GLY A 89 0.86 5.25 -15.35
C GLY A 89 1.11 6.20 -14.16
N LEU A 90 0.09 6.92 -13.71
CA LEU A 90 0.12 7.83 -12.58
C LEU A 90 -1.24 7.79 -11.84
N TYR A 91 -1.40 6.92 -10.84
CA TYR A 91 -2.68 6.74 -10.13
C TYR A 91 -2.75 7.56 -8.84
N GLN A 92 -3.88 8.25 -8.63
CA GLN A 92 -4.27 8.88 -7.35
C GLN A 92 -4.71 7.81 -6.34
N ARG A 93 -3.84 6.83 -6.08
CA ARG A 93 -4.07 5.74 -5.12
C ARG A 93 -3.45 6.01 -3.77
N ASN A 94 -3.03 7.25 -3.50
CA ASN A 94 -2.36 7.65 -2.29
C ASN A 94 -2.87 9.01 -1.81
N LYS A 95 -3.06 9.14 -0.51
CA LYS A 95 -3.33 10.40 0.18
C LYS A 95 -2.38 10.49 1.37
N LYS A 96 -1.91 11.71 1.63
CA LYS A 96 -1.12 12.04 2.80
C LYS A 96 -1.84 13.06 3.67
N TYR A 97 -1.62 12.94 4.96
CA TYR A 97 -2.01 13.87 6.01
C TYR A 97 -0.76 14.25 6.78
N VAL A 98 -0.63 15.51 7.17
CA VAL A 98 0.51 15.97 7.96
C VAL A 98 -0.03 16.62 9.21
N TYR A 99 0.26 16.00 10.35
CA TYR A 99 -0.12 16.48 11.66
C TYR A 99 1.10 17.10 12.35
N LYS A 100 0.95 18.30 12.91
CA LYS A 100 2.02 18.98 13.63
C LYS A 100 1.61 19.30 15.06
N ASN A 101 2.50 19.02 16.00
CA ASN A 101 2.39 19.48 17.38
C ASN A 101 3.54 20.46 17.67
N PRO A 102 3.28 21.78 17.66
CA PRO A 102 4.32 22.79 17.87
C PRO A 102 4.86 22.81 19.31
N GLU A 103 4.05 22.45 20.30
CA GLU A 103 4.48 22.41 21.71
C GLU A 103 5.49 21.29 21.97
N LYS A 104 5.30 20.15 21.30
CA LYS A 104 6.19 18.98 21.40
C LYS A 104 7.31 18.98 20.36
N GLY A 105 7.22 19.81 19.32
CA GLY A 105 8.16 19.80 18.20
C GLY A 105 8.12 18.50 17.38
N VAL A 106 6.93 17.91 17.22
CA VAL A 106 6.71 16.64 16.51
C VAL A 106 5.91 16.86 15.23
N VAL A 107 6.31 16.19 14.15
CA VAL A 107 5.57 16.07 12.91
C VAL A 107 5.21 14.60 12.70
N ILE A 108 3.94 14.31 12.44
CA ILE A 108 3.46 12.99 12.03
C ILE A 108 2.97 13.08 10.58
N ILE A 109 3.53 12.24 9.71
CA ILE A 109 3.09 12.08 8.32
C ILE A 109 2.37 10.74 8.23
N LEU A 110 1.07 10.80 7.97
CA LEU A 110 0.23 9.64 7.70
C LEU A 110 0.04 9.52 6.19
N SER A 111 0.45 8.39 5.62
CA SER A 111 0.27 8.07 4.21
C SER A 111 -0.61 6.84 4.09
N ILE A 112 -1.61 6.91 3.22
CA ILE A 112 -2.56 5.83 2.97
C ILE A 112 -2.56 5.56 1.48
N SER A 113 -2.54 4.29 1.09
CA SER A 113 -2.72 3.90 -0.31
C SER A 113 -3.68 2.74 -0.48
N ALA A 114 -4.38 2.71 -1.61
CA ALA A 114 -5.19 1.54 -1.98
C ALA A 114 -4.29 0.31 -2.12
N ALA A 115 -4.76 -0.83 -1.63
CA ALA A 115 -4.06 -2.09 -1.66
C ALA A 115 -5.03 -3.25 -1.97
N ALA A 116 -4.50 -4.42 -2.29
CA ALA A 116 -5.30 -5.63 -2.37
C ALA A 116 -5.94 -5.94 -1.00
N SER A 117 -7.19 -6.39 -1.01
CA SER A 117 -7.88 -6.74 0.22
C SER A 117 -7.31 -8.00 0.85
N LYS A 118 -6.66 -7.83 2.02
CA LYS A 118 -6.29 -8.93 2.92
C LYS A 118 -7.32 -9.02 4.05
N SER A 119 -7.58 -10.24 4.52
CA SER A 119 -8.61 -10.52 5.52
C SER A 119 -8.34 -9.88 6.90
N ASN A 120 -7.09 -9.53 7.20
CA ASN A 120 -6.68 -8.94 8.47
C ASN A 120 -5.64 -7.83 8.24
N ASN A 121 -5.60 -6.86 9.15
CA ASN A 121 -4.50 -5.90 9.25
C ASN A 121 -3.22 -6.63 9.73
N THR A 122 -2.17 -6.60 8.90
CA THR A 122 -0.85 -7.15 9.21
C THR A 122 0.19 -6.05 9.35
N TRP A 123 0.98 -6.13 10.41
CA TRP A 123 2.18 -5.30 10.55
C TRP A 123 3.20 -5.69 9.48
N GLU A 124 3.66 -4.70 8.71
CA GLU A 124 4.63 -4.92 7.64
C GLU A 124 6.03 -4.56 8.13
N HIS A 125 6.22 -3.31 8.55
CA HIS A 125 7.52 -2.80 9.00
C HIS A 125 7.38 -1.81 10.16
N SER A 126 8.40 -1.81 11.01
CA SER A 126 8.67 -0.73 11.95
C SER A 126 10.15 -0.31 11.85
N ILE A 127 10.39 0.99 11.90
CA ILE A 127 11.74 1.56 11.84
C ILE A 127 11.83 2.63 12.93
N TYR A 128 12.97 2.65 13.64
CA TYR A 128 13.28 3.71 14.59
C TYR A 128 14.72 4.17 14.40
N TYR A 129 14.89 5.47 14.30
CA TYR A 129 16.18 6.16 14.24
C TYR A 129 16.25 7.19 15.36
N THR A 130 17.40 7.24 16.02
CA THR A 130 17.76 8.24 17.00
C THR A 130 19.27 8.49 16.91
N GLU A 131 19.68 9.73 17.13
CA GLU A 131 21.08 10.13 17.09
C GLU A 131 21.93 9.29 18.07
N ASP A 132 21.42 9.06 19.30
CA ASP A 132 22.17 8.35 20.34
C ASP A 132 22.55 6.91 19.95
N LEU A 133 21.73 6.26 19.12
CA LEU A 133 21.96 4.87 18.70
C LEU A 133 22.76 4.79 17.39
N PHE A 134 22.52 5.71 16.46
CA PHE A 134 23.08 5.64 15.10
C PHE A 134 24.29 6.54 14.88
N ASN A 135 24.44 7.62 15.67
CA ASN A 135 25.57 8.56 15.66
C ASN A 135 26.13 8.78 17.08
N PRO A 136 26.47 7.72 17.84
CA PRO A 136 26.89 7.90 19.22
C PRO A 136 28.18 8.71 19.31
N GLN A 137 28.23 9.64 20.27
CA GLN A 137 29.37 10.50 20.58
C GLN A 137 30.59 9.72 21.11
N SER A 138 30.41 8.48 21.55
CA SER A 138 31.45 7.64 22.14
C SER A 138 31.29 6.17 21.77
N GLY A 139 32.36 5.38 21.97
CA GLY A 139 32.38 3.96 21.63
C GLY A 139 32.91 3.66 20.23
N ASP A 140 32.82 2.40 19.79
CA ASP A 140 33.41 1.98 18.51
C ASP A 140 32.69 2.56 17.29
N LEU A 141 31.39 2.89 17.42
CA LEU A 141 30.59 3.50 16.36
C LEU A 141 30.89 5.00 16.18
N SER A 142 31.42 5.68 17.20
CA SER A 142 31.75 7.12 17.14
C SER A 142 32.92 7.42 16.21
N LYS A 143 33.74 6.42 15.87
CA LYS A 143 34.91 6.54 14.99
C LYS A 143 34.57 6.82 13.53
N THR A 144 33.30 6.73 13.15
CA THR A 144 32.86 6.80 11.75
C THR A 144 31.73 7.80 11.49
N TYR A 145 31.04 8.32 12.50
CA TYR A 145 29.68 8.88 12.29
C TYR A 145 29.28 9.94 13.31
N HIS A 146 29.72 11.19 13.17
CA HIS A 146 29.27 12.22 14.13
C HIS A 146 28.77 13.52 13.50
N ASP A 147 29.64 14.41 13.00
CA ASP A 147 29.26 15.83 12.83
C ASP A 147 28.40 16.16 11.58
N ASN A 148 28.16 15.20 10.69
CA ASN A 148 27.45 15.43 9.41
C ASN A 148 26.09 14.72 9.29
N TYR A 149 25.63 14.05 10.35
CA TYR A 149 24.42 13.22 10.30
C TYR A 149 23.22 13.89 10.98
N PRO A 150 21.97 13.52 10.60
CA PRO A 150 20.78 14.13 11.17
C PRO A 150 20.64 13.88 12.68
N SER A 151 20.32 14.92 13.44
CA SER A 151 20.02 14.84 14.87
C SER A 151 18.53 14.61 15.19
N SER A 152 17.66 14.61 14.17
CA SER A 152 16.24 14.33 14.35
C SER A 152 16.01 12.86 14.65
N GLU A 153 15.08 12.57 15.55
CA GLU A 153 14.54 11.23 15.74
C GLU A 153 13.45 10.95 14.71
N VAL A 154 13.37 9.69 14.28
CA VAL A 154 12.38 9.22 13.31
C VAL A 154 11.81 7.89 13.76
N ALA A 155 10.49 7.75 13.77
CA ALA A 155 9.81 6.49 14.01
C ALA A 155 8.82 6.23 12.88
N GLN A 156 8.78 5.00 12.37
CA GLN A 156 7.87 4.61 11.31
C GLN A 156 7.17 3.31 11.65
N TYR A 157 5.88 3.28 11.37
CA TYR A 157 4.99 2.15 11.52
C TYR A 157 4.24 1.96 10.21
N SER A 158 4.19 0.73 9.71
CA SER A 158 3.38 0.39 8.54
C SER A 158 2.61 -0.90 8.71
N PHE A 159 1.39 -0.89 8.21
CA PHE A 159 0.51 -2.04 8.22
C PHE A 159 -0.35 -2.06 6.96
N LEU A 160 -0.85 -3.24 6.63
CA LEU A 160 -1.59 -3.54 5.41
C LEU A 160 -2.80 -4.40 5.76
N GLY A 161 -3.97 -4.05 5.25
CA GLY A 161 -5.18 -4.84 5.45
C GLY A 161 -6.41 -4.07 5.01
N ASN A 162 -7.57 -4.73 4.99
CA ASN A 162 -8.86 -4.08 4.71
C ASN A 162 -8.90 -3.26 3.40
N GLY A 163 -8.09 -3.62 2.40
CA GLY A 163 -8.05 -2.94 1.10
C GLY A 163 -7.16 -1.69 1.04
N TYR A 164 -6.34 -1.43 2.06
CA TYR A 164 -5.40 -0.31 2.08
C TYR A 164 -4.09 -0.63 2.81
N ALA A 165 -3.05 0.12 2.46
CA ALA A 165 -1.78 0.17 3.18
C ALA A 165 -1.64 1.51 3.88
N ILE A 166 -1.16 1.49 5.12
CA ILE A 166 -0.92 2.69 5.93
C ILE A 166 0.55 2.74 6.34
N SER A 167 1.14 3.93 6.26
CA SER A 167 2.44 4.24 6.82
C SER A 167 2.32 5.52 7.66
N VAL A 168 2.71 5.42 8.94
CA VAL A 168 2.79 6.54 9.87
C VAL A 168 4.26 6.80 10.17
N LEU A 169 4.72 8.01 9.89
CA LEU A 169 6.09 8.46 10.11
C LEU A 169 6.08 9.63 11.10
N GLY A 170 6.63 9.44 12.29
CA GLY A 170 6.93 10.51 13.23
C GLY A 170 8.35 11.00 13.08
N ILE A 171 8.50 12.31 13.13
CA ILE A 171 9.78 13.02 13.11
C ILE A 171 9.76 14.02 14.24
N SER A 172 10.80 14.06 15.06
CA SER A 172 10.95 15.10 16.06
C SER A 172 12.42 15.47 16.27
N ASN A 173 12.64 16.64 16.84
CA ASN A 173 13.96 17.01 17.35
C ASN A 173 14.12 16.67 18.84
N ASN A 174 13.18 15.92 19.42
CA ASN A 174 13.12 15.53 20.83
C ASN A 174 13.61 16.66 21.77
N LEU A 175 12.90 17.80 21.75
CA LEU A 175 13.33 19.03 22.44
C LEU A 175 13.59 18.84 23.94
N THR A 176 13.01 17.79 24.52
CA THR A 176 13.12 17.43 25.94
C THR A 176 14.18 16.36 26.24
N ASN A 177 14.91 15.87 25.24
CA ASN A 177 15.90 14.77 25.34
C ASN A 177 15.36 13.57 26.14
N GLN A 178 14.13 13.15 25.84
CA GLN A 178 13.50 12.00 26.47
C GLN A 178 13.81 10.72 25.70
N GLU A 179 14.15 9.63 26.40
CA GLU A 179 14.33 8.35 25.72
C GLU A 179 13.06 7.93 24.97
N VAL A 180 13.24 7.39 23.75
CA VAL A 180 12.17 6.87 22.88
C VAL A 180 11.00 7.82 22.65
N PHE A 181 11.23 9.13 22.71
CA PHE A 181 10.18 10.16 22.62
C PHE A 181 9.38 10.07 21.31
N THR A 182 10.07 10.11 20.17
CA THR A 182 9.41 10.07 18.85
C THR A 182 8.69 8.75 18.63
N LEU A 183 9.28 7.65 19.09
CA LEU A 183 8.66 6.33 19.04
C LEU A 183 7.34 6.32 19.84
N SER A 184 7.36 6.85 21.07
CA SER A 184 6.19 6.90 21.95
C SER A 184 5.07 7.76 21.37
N GLU A 185 5.39 8.94 20.84
CA GLU A 185 4.39 9.82 20.23
C GLU A 185 3.78 9.21 18.97
N THR A 186 4.60 8.56 18.14
CA THR A 186 4.13 7.89 16.93
C THR A 186 3.25 6.67 17.27
N ALA A 187 3.63 5.88 18.28
CA ALA A 187 2.83 4.75 18.75
C ALA A 187 1.46 5.19 19.28
N LYS A 188 1.40 6.23 20.13
CA LYS A 188 0.13 6.79 20.62
C LYS A 188 -0.76 7.29 19.48
N PHE A 189 -0.17 7.88 18.46
CA PHE A 189 -0.92 8.31 17.27
C PHE A 189 -1.52 7.11 16.53
N VAL A 190 -0.74 6.04 16.33
CA VAL A 190 -1.22 4.80 15.70
C VAL A 190 -2.33 4.15 16.54
N ASP A 191 -2.17 4.10 17.87
CA ASP A 191 -3.17 3.55 18.78
C ASP A 191 -4.49 4.34 18.69
N ALA A 192 -4.42 5.67 18.60
CA ALA A 192 -5.59 6.52 18.42
C ALA A 192 -6.24 6.35 17.04
N LEU A 193 -5.46 6.01 16.01
CA LEU A 193 -5.94 5.76 14.66
C LEU A 193 -6.60 4.38 14.51
N SER A 194 -6.17 3.39 15.32
CA SER A 194 -6.61 1.99 15.24
C SER A 194 -8.13 1.76 15.17
N PRO A 195 -9.00 2.49 15.91
CA PRO A 195 -10.44 2.24 15.85
C PRO A 195 -11.04 2.53 14.47
N ILE A 196 -10.43 3.46 13.73
CA ILE A 196 -10.84 3.82 12.37
C ILE A 196 -10.31 2.78 11.37
N THR A 197 -9.12 2.23 11.60
CA THR A 197 -8.43 1.33 10.65
C THR A 197 -8.70 -0.16 10.88
N ASP A 198 -9.19 -0.57 12.04
CA ASP A 198 -9.45 -1.98 12.36
C ASP A 198 -10.85 -2.44 11.97
N THR A 199 -11.73 -1.51 11.57
CA THR A 199 -13.07 -1.85 11.08
C THR A 199 -12.99 -2.29 9.61
N PRO A 200 -13.33 -3.54 9.26
CA PRO A 200 -13.38 -3.95 7.86
C PRO A 200 -14.46 -3.16 7.10
N TYR A 201 -14.14 -2.66 5.90
CA TYR A 201 -15.06 -1.88 5.08
C TYR A 201 -15.74 -2.69 3.96
N SER A 202 -15.59 -4.02 3.99
CA SER A 202 -16.21 -4.96 3.06
C SER A 202 -17.74 -4.99 3.20
N LYS A 203 -18.41 -5.18 2.07
CA LYS A 203 -19.83 -5.58 2.02
C LYS A 203 -20.00 -7.06 2.28
#